data_AF-A0A498SYR7-F1
#
_entry.id   AF-A0A498SYR7-F1
#
_cell.length_a   1.000
_cell.length_b   1.000
_cell.length_c   1.000
_cell.angle_alpha   90.00
_cell.angle_beta   90.00
_cell.angle_gamma   90.00
#
_symmetry.space_group_name_H-M   'P 1'
#
loop_
_entity.id
_entity.type
_entity.pdbx_description
1 polymer ?
#
loop_
_entity_poly.entity_id
_entity_poly.type
_entity_poly.pdbx_seq_one_letter_code
_entity_poly.pdbx_strand_id
1 'polypeptide(L)'
;MVGTPLRRHFKSLFANYSASPGLSAALKISGIFRHYDVTRRQFTCTLKDDEALYDALQMLMNEVYNNEIECNAALRVKRSGIYAARVTGSWKRVRVDRIDHKTNQCLIETVDDGQLLTLNRYELFTLDPKLLTNQYKRTFGVRFVLPHKC
;
A
#
# COMPACT_ATOMS: atom_id res chain seq x y z
N MET A 1 -19.98 19.31 5.25
CA MET A 1 -19.60 18.14 6.06
C MET A 1 -19.21 17.02 5.10
N VAL A 2 -17.92 16.75 4.97
CA VAL A 2 -17.40 15.70 4.08
C VAL A 2 -17.65 14.36 4.78
N GLY A 3 -18.64 13.61 4.29
CA GLY A 3 -18.99 12.31 4.84
C GLY A 3 -17.80 11.36 4.77
N THR A 4 -17.48 10.74 5.89
CA THR A 4 -16.51 9.66 5.99
C THR A 4 -16.91 8.56 5.00
N PRO A 5 -16.04 8.12 4.07
CA PRO A 5 -16.40 7.04 3.17
C PRO A 5 -16.63 5.76 4.00
N LEU A 6 -17.79 5.12 3.81
CA LEU A 6 -18.12 3.85 4.46
C LEU A 6 -17.00 2.84 4.19
N ARG A 7 -16.21 2.48 5.22
CA ARG A 7 -15.23 1.40 5.19
C ARG A 7 -15.98 0.09 4.85
N ARG A 8 -15.83 -0.40 3.62
CA ARG A 8 -16.45 -1.66 3.18
C ARG A 8 -15.55 -2.82 3.62
N HIS A 9 -16.06 -3.67 4.50
CA HIS A 9 -15.43 -4.96 4.80
C HIS A 9 -15.72 -5.94 3.66
N PHE A 10 -14.69 -6.56 3.10
CA PHE A 10 -14.80 -7.57 2.05
C PHE A 10 -14.51 -8.95 2.65
N LYS A 11 -15.42 -9.91 2.48
CA LYS A 11 -15.22 -11.30 2.87
C LYS A 11 -14.94 -12.12 1.62
N SER A 12 -13.70 -12.56 1.43
CA SER A 12 -13.35 -13.45 0.33
C SER A 12 -13.37 -14.89 0.82
N LEU A 13 -14.07 -15.77 0.11
CA LEU A 13 -13.94 -17.21 0.27
C LEU A 13 -12.88 -17.68 -0.71
N PHE A 14 -11.66 -17.94 -0.24
CA PHE A 14 -10.66 -18.61 -1.05
C PHE A 14 -10.99 -20.10 -1.08
N ALA A 15 -11.40 -20.62 -2.23
CA ALA A 15 -11.34 -22.05 -2.49
C ALA A 15 -9.86 -22.40 -2.67
N ASN A 16 -9.27 -23.10 -1.70
CA ASN A 16 -7.92 -23.62 -1.85
C ASN A 16 -7.87 -24.52 -3.08
N TYR A 17 -6.88 -24.31 -3.94
CA TYR A 17 -6.56 -25.21 -5.05
C TYR A 17 -6.32 -26.61 -4.47
N SER A 18 -7.23 -27.54 -4.73
CA SER A 18 -7.30 -28.85 -4.10
C SER A 18 -6.40 -29.85 -4.83
N ALA A 19 -5.11 -29.83 -4.53
CA ALA A 19 -4.20 -30.93 -4.89
C ALA A 19 -4.05 -31.98 -3.77
N SER A 20 -4.69 -31.77 -2.61
CA SER A 20 -4.65 -32.71 -1.48
C SER A 20 -6.06 -32.97 -0.94
N PRO A 21 -6.57 -34.21 -1.00
CA PRO A 21 -7.86 -34.55 -0.42
C PRO A 21 -7.69 -34.58 1.11
N GLY A 22 -8.21 -33.58 1.81
CA GLY A 22 -8.18 -33.55 3.28
C GLY A 22 -8.31 -32.19 3.96
N LEU A 23 -8.12 -31.07 3.25
CA LEU A 23 -8.22 -29.72 3.85
C LEU A 23 -9.44 -28.95 3.32
N SER A 24 -10.63 -29.49 3.59
CA SER A 24 -11.91 -28.79 3.40
C SER A 24 -12.25 -27.96 4.65
N ALA A 25 -11.47 -26.91 4.88
CA ALA A 25 -11.92 -25.77 5.66
C ALA A 25 -11.65 -24.54 4.81
N ALA A 26 -12.68 -24.01 4.15
CA ALA A 26 -12.58 -22.75 3.43
C ALA A 26 -12.12 -21.67 4.42
N LEU A 27 -10.85 -21.26 4.31
CA LEU A 27 -10.27 -20.23 5.16
C LEU A 27 -11.02 -18.92 4.87
N LYS A 28 -11.93 -18.54 5.78
CA LYS A 28 -12.70 -17.30 5.68
C LYS A 28 -11.80 -16.12 6.03
N ILE A 29 -11.09 -15.59 5.05
CA ILE A 29 -10.27 -14.39 5.22
C ILE A 29 -11.16 -13.16 5.09
N SER A 30 -11.18 -12.33 6.15
CA SER A 30 -11.84 -11.03 6.12
C SER A 30 -10.81 -9.95 5.79
N GLY A 31 -11.12 -9.10 4.81
CA GLY A 31 -10.32 -7.97 4.42
C GLY A 31 -11.08 -6.65 4.54
N ILE A 32 -10.33 -5.56 4.57
CA ILE A 32 -10.82 -4.18 4.53
C ILE A 32 -10.43 -3.63 3.17
N PHE A 33 -11.43 -3.24 2.39
CA PHE A 33 -11.20 -2.63 1.09
C PHE A 33 -10.45 -1.31 1.25
N ARG A 34 -9.41 -1.10 0.42
CA ARG A 34 -8.58 0.11 0.45
C ARG A 34 -8.69 0.91 -0.84
N HIS A 35 -8.44 0.26 -1.97
CA HIS A 35 -8.37 0.96 -3.26
C HIS A 35 -8.87 0.07 -4.38
N TYR A 36 -9.49 0.69 -5.40
CA TYR A 36 -9.80 0.05 -6.67
C TYR A 36 -9.14 0.84 -7.78
N ASP A 37 -8.28 0.17 -8.52
CA ASP A 37 -7.64 0.67 -9.73
C ASP A 37 -8.41 0.14 -10.93
N VAL A 38 -9.16 1.04 -11.56
CA VAL A 38 -9.98 0.76 -12.75
C VAL A 38 -9.10 0.33 -13.92
N THR A 39 -7.94 0.97 -14.10
CA THR A 39 -7.04 0.77 -15.24
C THR A 39 -6.44 -0.62 -15.20
N ARG A 40 -5.96 -1.05 -14.02
CA ARG A 40 -5.42 -2.41 -13.83
C ARG A 40 -6.50 -3.44 -13.46
N ARG A 41 -7.76 -3.02 -13.34
CA ARG A 41 -8.90 -3.83 -12.91
C ARG A 41 -8.60 -4.65 -11.66
N GLN A 42 -7.95 -4.01 -10.70
CA GLN A 42 -7.52 -4.66 -9.47
C GLN A 42 -8.05 -3.89 -8.27
N PHE A 43 -8.33 -4.59 -7.18
CA PHE A 43 -8.55 -3.95 -5.89
C PHE A 43 -7.51 -4.40 -4.88
N THR A 44 -7.25 -3.52 -3.92
CA THR A 44 -6.35 -3.77 -2.79
C THR A 44 -7.17 -3.79 -1.51
N CYS A 45 -6.89 -4.79 -0.68
CA CYS A 45 -7.42 -4.92 0.67
C CYS A 45 -6.28 -5.04 1.67
N THR A 46 -6.52 -4.67 2.93
CA THR A 46 -5.71 -5.16 4.05
C THR A 46 -6.45 -6.29 4.74
N LEU A 47 -5.75 -7.24 5.37
CA LEU A 47 -6.43 -8.22 6.23
C LEU A 47 -7.06 -7.50 7.44
N LYS A 48 -8.19 -8.00 7.94
CA LYS A 48 -8.83 -7.43 9.13
C LYS A 48 -7.92 -7.53 10.35
N ASP A 49 -7.21 -8.65 10.49
CA ASP A 49 -6.27 -8.89 11.60
C ASP A 49 -5.05 -7.96 11.55
N ASP A 50 -4.79 -7.35 10.39
CA ASP A 50 -3.71 -6.40 10.18
C ASP A 50 -4.13 -4.95 10.39
N GLU A 51 -5.41 -4.66 10.66
CA GLU A 51 -5.91 -3.29 10.72
C GLU A 51 -5.18 -2.46 11.78
N ALA A 52 -5.01 -3.01 12.98
CA ALA A 52 -4.31 -2.33 14.08
C ALA A 52 -2.84 -2.07 13.74
N LEU A 53 -2.16 -3.01 13.08
CA LEU A 53 -0.76 -2.85 12.67
C LEU A 53 -0.62 -1.85 11.52
N TYR A 54 -1.57 -1.84 10.58
CA TYR A 54 -1.63 -0.85 9.52
C TYR A 54 -1.81 0.55 10.10
N ASP A 55 -2.77 0.75 11.02
CA ASP A 55 -3.02 2.05 11.64
C ASP A 55 -1.82 2.50 12.50
N ALA A 56 -1.19 1.58 13.23
CA ALA A 56 0.04 1.85 13.97
C ALA A 56 1.20 2.28 13.06
N LEU A 57 1.36 1.63 11.89
CA LEU A 57 2.35 2.05 10.90
C LEU A 57 2.05 3.47 10.39
N GLN A 58 0.80 3.81 10.09
CA GLN A 58 0.43 5.15 9.63
C GLN A 58 0.74 6.22 10.68
N MET A 59 0.47 5.94 11.96
CA MET A 59 0.84 6.85 13.06
C MET A 59 2.36 7.02 13.15
N LEU A 60 3.12 5.92 13.11
CA LEU A 60 4.58 5.96 13.18
C LEU A 60 5.20 6.69 11.98
N MET A 61 4.68 6.48 10.77
CA MET A 61 5.07 7.24 9.58
C MET A 61 4.86 8.75 9.81
N ASN A 62 3.68 9.14 10.32
CA ASN A 62 3.40 10.54 10.58
C ASN A 62 4.29 11.13 11.69
N GLU A 63 4.58 10.37 12.74
CA GLU A 63 5.50 10.78 13.81
C GLU A 63 6.91 11.06 13.25
N VAL A 64 7.41 10.17 12.39
CA VAL A 64 8.74 10.32 11.77
C VAL A 64 8.81 11.52 10.83
N TYR A 65 7.81 11.68 9.97
CA TYR A 65 7.92 12.59 8.83
C TYR A 65 7.15 13.92 8.98
N ASN A 66 6.34 14.09 10.03
CA ASN A 66 5.77 15.42 10.32
C ASN A 66 6.78 16.34 11.00
N ASN A 67 7.89 15.81 11.53
CA ASN A 67 9.00 16.63 12.00
C ASN A 67 9.92 16.96 10.82
N GLU A 68 9.67 18.10 10.17
CA GLU A 68 10.30 18.49 8.89
C GLU A 68 11.84 18.60 8.97
N ILE A 69 12.41 18.74 10.17
CA ILE A 69 13.85 18.91 10.39
C ILE A 69 14.65 17.63 10.06
N GLU A 70 14.03 16.45 10.17
CA GLU A 70 14.72 15.16 10.02
C GLU A 70 14.40 14.44 8.69
N CYS A 71 13.56 15.03 7.85
CA CYS A 71 13.09 14.42 6.61
C CYS A 71 14.15 14.47 5.49
N ASN A 72 14.95 13.41 5.37
CA ASN A 72 15.96 13.30 4.31
C ASN A 72 15.31 13.03 2.95
N ALA A 73 15.34 14.03 2.05
CA ALA A 73 14.94 13.87 0.66
C ALA A 73 15.72 12.73 -0.03
N ALA A 74 15.06 11.96 -0.90
CA ALA A 74 15.69 10.86 -1.62
C ALA A 74 16.52 11.38 -2.80
N LEU A 75 17.81 11.65 -2.58
CA LEU A 75 18.72 12.16 -3.61
C LEU A 75 18.84 11.24 -4.84
N ARG A 76 18.67 9.92 -4.64
CA ARG A 76 18.72 8.92 -5.71
C ARG A 76 17.50 8.01 -5.66
N VAL A 77 16.52 8.34 -6.49
CA VAL A 77 15.32 7.53 -6.69
C VAL A 77 15.58 6.45 -7.74
N LYS A 78 15.24 5.20 -7.40
CA LYS A 78 15.40 4.02 -8.26
C LYS A 78 14.05 3.35 -8.48
N ARG A 79 13.87 2.77 -9.67
CA ARG A 79 12.73 1.89 -9.96
C ARG A 79 12.70 0.76 -8.93
N SER A 80 11.50 0.41 -8.48
CA SER A 80 11.20 -0.57 -7.44
C SER A 80 11.72 -0.24 -6.03
N GLY A 81 12.39 0.90 -5.84
CA GLY A 81 12.77 1.39 -4.52
C GLY A 81 11.56 1.76 -3.68
N ILE A 82 11.68 1.60 -2.36
CA ILE A 82 10.66 1.98 -1.37
C ILE A 82 11.11 3.27 -0.69
N TYR A 83 10.19 4.24 -0.64
CA TYR A 83 10.40 5.59 -0.13
C TYR A 83 9.25 5.99 0.78
N ALA A 84 9.39 7.11 1.47
CA ALA A 84 8.28 7.80 2.11
C ALA A 84 7.78 8.93 1.20
N ALA A 85 6.46 9.14 1.16
CA ALA A 85 5.86 10.27 0.46
C ALA A 85 4.57 10.70 1.16
N ARG A 86 4.23 11.98 1.04
CA ARG A 86 2.97 12.51 1.56
C ARG A 86 1.89 12.38 0.49
N VAL A 87 0.92 11.49 0.73
CA VAL A 87 -0.17 11.18 -0.20
C VAL A 87 -1.49 11.54 0.47
N THR A 88 -2.26 12.42 -0.17
CA THR A 88 -3.58 12.86 0.33
C THR A 88 -3.56 13.32 1.80
N GLY A 89 -2.49 14.00 2.21
CA GLY A 89 -2.33 14.52 3.57
C GLY A 89 -1.69 13.57 4.59
N SER A 90 -1.41 12.31 4.25
CA SER A 90 -0.79 11.32 5.15
C SER A 90 0.52 10.78 4.60
N TRP A 91 1.48 10.48 5.49
CA TRP A 91 2.74 9.86 5.10
C TRP A 91 2.57 8.37 4.85
N LYS A 92 3.01 7.91 3.68
CA LYS A 92 2.90 6.52 3.27
C LYS A 92 4.22 5.96 2.79
N ARG A 93 4.39 4.65 2.96
CA ARG A 93 5.41 3.88 2.25
C ARG A 93 4.99 3.74 0.80
N VAL A 94 5.86 4.11 -0.12
CA VAL A 94 5.56 4.10 -1.55
C VAL A 94 6.65 3.38 -2.32
N ARG A 95 6.26 2.63 -3.35
CA ARG A 95 7.17 1.97 -4.28
C ARG A 95 7.13 2.70 -5.61
N VAL A 96 8.30 2.97 -6.18
CA VAL A 96 8.40 3.57 -7.51
C VAL A 96 8.22 2.50 -8.58
N ASP A 97 7.22 2.63 -9.43
CA ASP A 97 6.95 1.72 -10.53
C ASP A 97 7.66 2.16 -11.82
N ARG A 98 7.59 3.46 -12.12
CA ARG A 98 8.21 4.07 -13.31
C ARG A 98 8.77 5.45 -12.99
N ILE A 99 9.85 5.81 -13.66
CA ILE A 99 10.48 7.12 -13.56
C ILE A 99 10.51 7.73 -14.95
N ASP A 100 9.97 8.94 -15.10
CA ASP A 100 10.18 9.79 -16.26
C ASP A 100 11.31 10.79 -15.95
N HIS A 101 12.43 10.63 -16.64
CA HIS A 101 13.60 11.48 -16.46
C HIS A 101 13.49 12.85 -17.14
N LYS A 102 12.58 13.02 -18.11
CA LYS A 102 12.36 14.30 -18.78
C LYS A 102 11.55 15.25 -17.92
N THR A 103 10.52 14.72 -17.25
CA THR A 103 9.58 15.52 -16.45
C THR A 103 9.85 15.44 -14.93
N ASN A 104 10.81 14.62 -14.51
CA ASN A 104 11.07 14.26 -13.11
C ASN A 104 9.86 13.66 -12.38
N GLN A 105 8.87 13.17 -13.12
CA GLN A 105 7.69 12.52 -12.56
C GLN A 105 7.97 11.04 -12.29
N CYS A 106 7.41 10.53 -11.20
CA CYS A 106 7.48 9.12 -10.82
C CYS A 106 6.06 8.58 -10.69
N LEU A 107 5.77 7.49 -11.39
CA LEU A 107 4.59 6.69 -11.09
C LEU A 107 4.92 5.86 -9.84
N ILE A 108 4.12 6.03 -8.80
CA ILE A 108 4.32 5.39 -7.51
C ILE A 108 3.06 4.64 -7.08
N GLU A 109 3.27 3.66 -6.21
CA GLU A 109 2.21 2.91 -5.55
C GLU A 109 2.41 2.96 -4.03
N THR A 110 1.36 3.28 -3.29
CA THR A 110 1.35 3.13 -1.83
C THR A 110 1.34 1.63 -1.48
N VAL A 111 2.41 1.12 -0.89
CA VAL A 111 2.61 -0.33 -0.82
C VAL A 111 1.64 -1.05 0.13
N ASP A 112 1.03 -0.30 1.04
CA ASP A 112 0.15 -0.84 2.08
C ASP A 112 -1.34 -0.73 1.76
N ASP A 113 -1.73 0.15 0.84
CA ASP A 113 -3.13 0.38 0.48
C ASP A 113 -3.42 0.42 -1.04
N GLY A 114 -2.36 0.40 -1.87
CA GLY A 114 -2.41 0.11 -3.30
C GLY A 114 -2.89 1.26 -4.19
N GLN A 115 -2.93 2.49 -3.67
CA GLN A 115 -3.20 3.69 -4.45
C GLN A 115 -2.05 3.97 -5.41
N LEU A 116 -2.39 4.15 -6.69
CA LEU A 116 -1.46 4.60 -7.72
C LEU A 116 -1.60 6.09 -7.96
N LEU A 117 -0.46 6.76 -8.06
CA LEU A 117 -0.42 8.18 -8.37
C LEU A 117 0.93 8.56 -9.00
N THR A 118 0.96 9.75 -9.56
CA THR A 118 2.19 10.35 -10.09
C THR A 118 2.62 11.46 -9.14
N LEU A 119 3.88 11.43 -8.72
CA LEU A 119 4.50 12.45 -7.87
C LEU A 119 5.78 12.97 -8.53
N ASN A 120 6.16 14.21 -8.21
CA ASN A 120 7.49 14.68 -8.54
C ASN A 120 8.52 13.87 -7.73
N ARG A 121 9.64 13.51 -8.36
CA ARG A 121 10.74 12.79 -7.71
C ARG A 121 11.24 13.49 -6.44
N TYR A 122 11.19 14.82 -6.40
CA TYR A 122 11.62 15.62 -5.25
C TYR A 122 10.66 15.52 -4.04
N GLU A 123 9.48 14.92 -4.22
CA GLU A 123 8.50 14.66 -3.15
C GLU A 123 8.70 13.28 -2.50
N LEU A 124 9.77 12.57 -2.88
CA LEU A 124 10.15 11.29 -2.30
C LEU A 124 11.25 11.46 -1.26
N PHE A 125 11.06 10.85 -0.11
CA PHE A 125 11.97 10.89 1.03
C PHE A 125 12.54 9.50 1.30
N THR A 126 13.76 9.45 1.82
CA THR A 126 14.38 8.21 2.24
C THR A 126 13.53 7.55 3.32
N LEU A 127 13.21 6.27 3.14
CA LEU A 127 12.41 5.55 4.13
C LEU A 127 13.26 5.23 5.37
N ASP A 128 12.81 5.61 6.56
CA ASP A 128 13.46 5.26 7.83
C ASP A 128 13.50 3.73 7.96
N PRO A 129 14.68 3.12 8.17
CA PRO A 129 14.82 1.67 8.29
C PRO A 129 13.86 1.02 9.30
N LYS A 130 13.46 1.72 10.38
CA LYS A 130 12.53 1.18 11.39
C LYS A 130 11.14 0.89 10.82
N LEU A 131 10.78 1.52 9.70
CA LEU A 131 9.52 1.32 8.98
C LEU A 131 9.56 0.09 8.05
N LEU A 132 10.67 -0.65 8.04
CA LEU A 132 10.89 -1.89 7.30
C LEU A 132 11.38 -3.05 8.18
N THR A 133 11.37 -2.90 9.51
CA THR A 133 11.78 -3.96 10.44
C THR A 133 10.57 -4.63 11.11
N ASN A 134 10.82 -5.79 11.73
CA ASN A 134 9.84 -6.53 12.55
C ASN A 134 8.49 -6.73 11.83
N GLN A 135 7.39 -6.37 12.49
CA GLN A 135 6.03 -6.48 11.98
C GLN A 135 5.75 -5.66 10.72
N TYR A 136 6.58 -4.65 10.42
CA TYR A 136 6.47 -3.80 9.23
C TYR A 136 7.33 -4.28 8.07
N LYS A 137 8.11 -5.37 8.20
CA LYS A 137 8.93 -5.89 7.10
C LYS A 137 8.09 -6.26 5.86
N ARG A 138 6.84 -6.67 6.06
CA ARG A 138 5.89 -6.96 4.97
C ARG A 138 4.99 -5.77 4.64
N THR A 139 4.37 -5.83 3.48
CA THR A 139 3.29 -4.93 3.10
C THR A 139 1.96 -5.42 3.65
N PHE A 140 1.04 -4.50 3.94
CA PHE A 140 -0.31 -4.84 4.37
C PHE A 140 -1.30 -4.98 3.20
N GLY A 141 -0.97 -4.43 2.03
CA GLY A 141 -1.80 -4.50 0.84
C GLY A 141 -1.78 -5.89 0.20
N VAL A 142 -2.95 -6.50 0.08
CA VAL A 142 -3.23 -7.70 -0.69
C VAL A 142 -4.00 -7.31 -1.95
N ARG A 143 -3.46 -7.64 -3.12
CA ARG A 143 -4.04 -7.27 -4.42
C ARG A 143 -4.84 -8.42 -5.01
N PHE A 144 -5.98 -8.08 -5.61
CA PHE A 144 -6.84 -9.00 -6.32
C PHE A 144 -7.08 -8.46 -7.73
N VAL A 145 -6.67 -9.22 -8.73
CA VAL A 145 -6.91 -8.89 -10.14
C VAL A 145 -8.24 -9.50 -10.55
N LEU A 146 -9.15 -8.67 -11.07
CA LEU A 146 -10.44 -9.14 -11.54
C LEU A 146 -10.30 -9.79 -12.92
N PRO A 147 -10.93 -10.95 -13.18
CA PRO A 147 -10.86 -11.60 -14.46
C PRO A 147 -11.45 -10.72 -15.57
N HIS A 148 -10.88 -10.82 -16.78
CA HIS A 148 -11.54 -10.29 -17.95
C HIS A 148 -12.84 -11.07 -18.18
N LYS A 149 -13.98 -10.36 -18.19
CA LYS A 149 -15.18 -10.92 -18.80
C LYS A 149 -14.90 -10.91 -20.30
N CYS A 150 -14.64 -12.08 -20.87
CA CYS A 150 -14.72 -12.29 -22.31
C CYS A 150 -16.16 -12.06 -22.78
#